data_AF-A0A7W4D6Y0-F1
#
_entry.id   AF-A0A7W4D6Y0-F1
#
_cell.length_a   1.000
_cell.length_b   1.000
_cell.length_c   1.000
_cell.angle_alpha   90.00
_cell.angle_beta   90.00
_cell.angle_gamma   90.00
#
_symmetry.space_group_name_H-M   'P 1'
#
loop_
_entity.id
_entity.type
_entity.pdbx_description
1 polymer ?
#
loop_
_entity_poly.entity_id
_entity_poly.type
_entity_poly.pdbx_seq_one_letter_code
_entity_poly.pdbx_strand_id
1 'polypeptide(L)'
;MATTTTSEPTEVVVTEEADVDEEAPAVDLSLVNACLSLTEPLQKANLAMLEISAAANNDAQSAVDSWRALSVAFEEFGVTAANPEVAALSTAVGETGHALTDALEKIYVNQEMDAVGEFTETNDAFFKAYQELLNLCNTAE
;
A
#
# COMPACT_ATOMS: atom_id res chain seq x y z
N MET A 1 38.24 5.73 71.77
CA MET A 1 37.62 5.20 70.54
C MET A 1 37.37 6.37 69.62
N ALA A 2 38.17 6.46 68.55
CA ALA A 2 38.12 7.48 67.50
C ALA A 2 38.45 6.79 66.16
N THR A 3 37.94 7.40 65.10
CA THR A 3 37.55 6.87 63.79
C THR A 3 38.65 6.81 62.71
N THR A 4 38.37 5.99 61.69
CA THR A 4 38.62 6.15 60.23
C THR A 4 40.04 6.18 59.65
N THR A 5 40.28 5.32 58.64
CA THR A 5 40.89 5.57 57.29
C THR A 5 40.76 4.25 56.49
N THR A 6 39.69 4.05 55.70
CA THR A 6 39.58 4.23 54.23
C THR A 6 40.83 3.80 53.45
N SER A 7 40.77 2.60 52.88
CA SER A 7 41.64 2.15 51.80
C SER A 7 41.04 2.57 50.45
N GLU A 8 41.84 3.19 49.59
CA GLU A 8 41.57 3.39 48.16
C GLU A 8 41.25 2.07 47.45
N PRO A 9 40.37 2.07 46.44
CA PRO A 9 40.44 1.11 45.36
C PRO A 9 41.09 1.73 44.12
N THR A 10 42.11 1.01 43.66
CA THR A 10 42.77 1.05 42.36
C THR A 10 41.80 1.32 41.20
N GLU A 11 42.11 2.37 40.44
CA GLU A 11 41.52 2.72 39.16
C GLU A 11 41.71 1.57 38.15
N VAL A 12 40.62 0.91 37.78
CA VAL A 12 40.58 -0.03 36.65
C VAL A 12 40.04 0.74 35.46
N VAL A 13 40.92 1.13 34.56
CA VAL A 13 40.56 1.65 33.24
C VAL A 13 39.94 0.49 32.45
N VAL A 14 38.61 0.41 32.45
CA VAL A 14 37.86 -0.42 31.51
C VAL A 14 37.35 0.52 30.42
N THR A 15 38.01 0.45 29.27
CA THR A 15 37.46 0.87 27.98
C THR A 15 36.17 0.09 27.75
N GLU A 16 35.02 0.73 28.00
CA GLU A 16 33.72 0.23 27.56
C GLU A 16 33.26 1.14 26.42
N GLU A 17 33.53 0.61 25.23
CA GLU A 17 32.66 0.54 24.05
C GLU A 17 31.87 1.81 23.69
N ALA A 18 32.17 2.30 22.48
CA ALA A 18 31.36 3.27 21.77
C ALA A 18 29.93 2.74 21.66
N ASP A 19 29.04 3.26 22.50
CA ASP A 19 27.60 3.21 22.27
C ASP A 19 27.30 4.22 21.16
N VAL A 20 27.68 3.87 19.93
CA VAL A 20 26.95 4.32 18.76
C VAL A 20 25.69 3.47 18.80
N ASP A 21 24.69 3.97 19.54
CA ASP A 21 23.30 3.57 19.34
C ASP A 21 22.93 4.03 17.93
N GLU A 22 23.40 3.27 16.94
CA GLU A 22 22.88 3.27 15.60
C GLU A 22 21.58 2.49 15.72
N GLU A 23 20.57 3.16 16.30
CA GLU A 23 19.19 2.69 16.34
C GLU A 23 18.84 2.36 14.89
N ALA A 24 18.85 1.06 14.57
CA ALA A 24 18.39 0.58 13.27
C ALA A 24 17.04 1.26 13.01
N PRO A 25 16.81 1.83 11.81
CA PRO A 25 15.59 2.56 11.54
C PRO A 25 14.43 1.70 12.00
N ALA A 26 13.63 2.23 12.94
CA ALA A 26 12.50 1.51 13.47
C ALA A 26 11.58 1.20 12.29
N VAL A 27 11.57 -0.07 11.87
CA VAL A 27 10.71 -0.53 10.78
C VAL A 27 9.29 -0.14 11.14
N ASP A 28 8.67 0.70 10.30
CA ASP A 28 7.29 1.12 10.50
C ASP A 28 6.36 -0.04 10.16
N LEU A 29 6.24 -0.98 11.10
CA LEU A 29 5.37 -2.15 11.02
C LEU A 29 3.89 -1.74 10.81
N SER A 30 3.52 -0.49 11.12
CA SER A 30 2.18 0.01 10.85
C SER A 30 1.99 0.25 9.35
N LEU A 31 3.00 0.78 8.66
CA LEU A 31 3.00 0.95 7.22
C LEU A 31 2.95 -0.39 6.49
N VAL A 32 3.79 -1.33 6.89
CA VAL A 32 3.86 -2.67 6.29
C VAL A 32 2.54 -3.41 6.45
N ASN A 33 1.94 -3.41 7.65
CA ASN A 33 0.64 -4.04 7.88
C ASN A 33 -0.50 -3.35 7.12
N ALA A 34 -0.47 -2.02 7.05
CA ALA A 34 -1.45 -1.23 6.32
C ALA A 34 -1.40 -1.59 4.82
N CYS A 35 -0.20 -1.66 4.23
CA CYS A 35 -0.01 -2.09 2.85
C CYS A 35 -0.41 -3.55 2.59
N LEU A 36 -0.10 -4.47 3.51
CA LEU A 36 -0.50 -5.87 3.40
C LEU A 36 -2.04 -6.04 3.36
N SER A 37 -2.78 -5.16 4.03
CA SER A 37 -4.26 -5.21 4.04
C SER A 37 -4.90 -4.92 2.67
N LEU A 38 -4.16 -4.29 1.75
CA LEU A 38 -4.63 -3.94 0.39
C LEU A 38 -4.36 -5.04 -0.65
N THR A 39 -3.49 -6.00 -0.33
CA THR A 39 -3.07 -7.07 -1.25
C THR A 39 -4.21 -8.02 -1.62
N GLU A 40 -5.04 -8.40 -0.65
CA GLU A 40 -6.17 -9.32 -0.85
C GLU A 40 -7.31 -8.68 -1.67
N PRO A 41 -7.76 -7.44 -1.38
CA PRO A 41 -8.68 -6.70 -2.25
C PRO A 41 -8.20 -6.62 -3.70
N LEU A 42 -6.91 -6.32 -3.92
CA LEU A 42 -6.37 -6.25 -5.28
C LEU A 42 -6.41 -7.60 -6.00
N GLN A 43 -5.97 -8.68 -5.33
CA GLN A 43 -6.02 -10.02 -5.92
C GLN A 43 -7.46 -10.38 -6.33
N LYS A 44 -8.44 -10.04 -5.50
CA LYS A 44 -9.85 -10.29 -5.78
C LYS A 44 -10.34 -9.51 -7.01
N ALA A 45 -10.00 -8.23 -7.15
CA ALA A 45 -10.39 -7.43 -8.32
C ALA A 45 -9.70 -7.89 -9.61
N ASN A 46 -8.41 -8.22 -9.54
CA ASN A 46 -7.67 -8.78 -10.69
C ASN A 46 -8.26 -10.13 -11.13
N LEU A 47 -8.63 -11.00 -10.18
CA LEU A 47 -9.31 -12.26 -10.50
C LEU A 47 -10.67 -12.00 -11.16
N ALA A 48 -11.47 -11.04 -10.67
CA ALA A 48 -12.74 -10.68 -11.29
C ALA A 48 -12.58 -10.18 -12.75
N MET A 49 -11.49 -9.47 -13.06
CA MET A 49 -11.18 -9.04 -14.44
C MET A 49 -10.66 -10.17 -15.33
N LEU A 50 -9.88 -11.09 -14.77
CA LEU A 50 -9.51 -12.31 -15.48
C LEU A 50 -10.75 -13.16 -15.78
N GLU A 51 -11.74 -13.17 -14.89
CA GLU A 51 -13.03 -13.83 -15.11
C GLU A 51 -13.86 -13.14 -16.21
N ILE A 52 -13.90 -11.79 -16.29
CA ILE A 52 -14.54 -11.07 -17.42
C ILE A 52 -13.85 -11.42 -18.75
N SER A 53 -12.51 -11.36 -18.79
CA SER A 53 -11.76 -11.56 -20.04
C SER A 53 -11.72 -13.01 -20.51
N ALA A 54 -11.75 -13.98 -19.59
CA ALA A 54 -11.74 -15.41 -19.88
C ALA A 54 -13.13 -15.97 -20.19
N ALA A 55 -14.20 -15.31 -19.75
CA ALA A 55 -15.55 -15.81 -19.93
C ALA A 55 -16.34 -14.96 -20.93
N ALA A 56 -16.84 -15.61 -21.98
CA ALA A 56 -18.00 -15.17 -22.72
C ALA A 56 -19.31 -15.23 -21.86
N ASN A 57 -19.24 -14.87 -20.57
CA ASN A 57 -20.33 -14.95 -19.60
C ASN A 57 -20.90 -13.57 -19.24
N ASN A 58 -22.22 -13.55 -19.09
CA ASN A 58 -23.12 -12.39 -19.04
C ASN A 58 -23.11 -11.56 -17.74
N ASP A 59 -22.02 -11.52 -16.97
CA ASP A 59 -22.00 -10.77 -15.68
C ASP A 59 -20.90 -9.71 -15.61
N ALA A 60 -20.82 -8.89 -16.65
CA ALA A 60 -19.97 -7.71 -16.69
C ALA A 60 -20.22 -6.77 -15.49
N GLN A 61 -21.46 -6.69 -15.01
CA GLN A 61 -21.84 -5.79 -13.92
C GLN A 61 -21.21 -6.21 -12.58
N SER A 62 -21.26 -7.48 -12.20
CA SER A 62 -20.66 -7.94 -10.93
C SER A 62 -19.15 -7.66 -10.84
N ALA A 63 -18.47 -7.70 -11.99
CA ALA A 63 -17.04 -7.44 -12.03
C ALA A 63 -16.71 -5.94 -12.06
N VAL A 64 -17.51 -5.11 -12.74
CA VAL A 64 -17.47 -3.64 -12.57
C VAL A 64 -17.68 -3.27 -11.09
N ASP A 65 -18.65 -3.89 -10.44
CA ASP A 65 -18.94 -3.63 -9.01
C ASP A 65 -17.78 -4.09 -8.10
N SER A 66 -17.06 -5.15 -8.46
CA SER A 66 -15.87 -5.60 -7.74
C SER A 66 -14.71 -4.60 -7.85
N TRP A 67 -14.50 -4.00 -9.02
CA TRP A 67 -13.51 -2.93 -9.22
C TRP A 67 -13.89 -1.64 -8.52
N ARG A 68 -15.19 -1.30 -8.53
CA ARG A 68 -15.72 -0.18 -7.77
C ARG A 68 -15.44 -0.35 -6.27
N ALA A 69 -15.69 -1.54 -5.72
CA ALA A 69 -15.44 -1.83 -4.32
C ALA A 69 -13.95 -1.75 -3.95
N LEU A 70 -13.06 -2.21 -4.85
CA LEU A 70 -11.62 -2.05 -4.66
C LEU A 70 -11.20 -0.57 -4.61
N SER A 71 -11.71 0.22 -5.55
CA SER A 71 -11.40 1.66 -5.66
C SER A 71 -11.77 2.40 -4.37
N VAL A 72 -12.98 2.14 -3.86
CA VAL A 72 -13.45 2.67 -2.57
C VAL A 72 -12.56 2.23 -1.41
N ALA A 73 -12.12 0.96 -1.37
CA ALA A 73 -11.25 0.47 -0.31
C ALA A 73 -9.89 1.20 -0.28
N PHE A 74 -9.34 1.54 -1.45
CA PHE A 74 -8.10 2.35 -1.53
C PHE A 74 -8.31 3.79 -1.03
N GLU A 75 -9.44 4.41 -1.35
CA GLU A 75 -9.78 5.75 -0.83
C GLU A 75 -9.98 5.73 0.70
N GLU A 76 -10.76 4.77 1.22
CA GLU A 76 -10.98 4.60 2.66
C GLU A 76 -9.68 4.34 3.42
N PHE A 77 -8.81 3.52 2.83
CA PHE A 77 -7.47 3.30 3.36
C PHE A 77 -6.63 4.60 3.34
N GLY A 78 -6.66 5.34 2.22
CA GLY A 78 -5.98 6.62 2.10
C GLY A 78 -6.40 7.63 3.19
N VAL A 79 -7.68 7.67 3.54
CA VAL A 79 -8.22 8.52 4.62
C VAL A 79 -7.72 8.11 6.01
N THR A 80 -7.48 6.82 6.24
CA THR A 80 -7.08 6.28 7.55
C THR A 80 -5.57 6.11 7.72
N ALA A 81 -4.80 6.21 6.63
CA ALA A 81 -3.36 6.06 6.64
C ALA A 81 -2.68 7.19 7.44
N ALA A 82 -1.82 6.80 8.39
CA ALA A 82 -1.05 7.74 9.20
C ALA A 82 0.10 8.41 8.43
N ASN A 83 0.66 7.70 7.44
CA ASN A 83 1.70 8.24 6.57
C ASN A 83 1.06 9.05 5.43
N PRO A 84 1.42 10.33 5.26
CA PRO A 84 0.79 11.20 4.27
C PRO A 84 1.10 10.80 2.82
N GLU A 85 2.25 10.19 2.55
CA GLU A 85 2.62 9.70 1.21
C GLU A 85 1.82 8.44 0.86
N VAL A 86 1.64 7.51 1.81
CA VAL A 86 0.73 6.37 1.66
C VAL A 86 -0.71 6.83 1.47
N ALA A 87 -1.16 7.82 2.23
CA ALA A 87 -2.49 8.39 2.11
C ALA A 87 -2.75 8.95 0.71
N ALA A 88 -1.81 9.76 0.21
CA ALA A 88 -1.89 10.37 -1.11
C ALA A 88 -1.87 9.33 -2.24
N LEU A 89 -0.93 8.38 -2.19
CA LEU A 89 -0.83 7.33 -3.21
C LEU A 89 -2.04 6.39 -3.19
N SER A 90 -2.54 6.02 -2.01
CA SER A 90 -3.73 5.19 -1.91
C SER A 90 -4.97 5.90 -2.45
N THR A 91 -5.12 7.20 -2.16
CA THR A 91 -6.18 8.02 -2.76
C THR A 91 -6.06 8.07 -4.29
N ALA A 92 -4.85 8.28 -4.82
CA ALA A 92 -4.61 8.28 -6.26
C ALA A 92 -4.91 6.92 -6.93
N VAL A 93 -4.63 5.80 -6.26
CA VAL A 93 -5.01 4.46 -6.72
C VAL A 93 -6.53 4.31 -6.74
N GLY A 94 -7.24 4.82 -5.73
CA GLY A 94 -8.70 4.85 -5.69
C GLY A 94 -9.30 5.65 -6.86
N GLU A 95 -8.83 6.89 -7.06
CA GLU A 95 -9.30 7.77 -8.14
C GLU A 95 -9.07 7.17 -9.53
N THR A 96 -7.87 6.63 -9.78
CA THR A 96 -7.56 5.94 -11.04
C THR A 96 -8.33 4.63 -11.21
N GLY A 97 -8.63 3.93 -10.11
CA GLY A 97 -9.48 2.74 -10.09
C GLY A 97 -10.93 3.04 -10.45
N HIS A 98 -11.46 4.20 -10.03
CA HIS A 98 -12.77 4.67 -10.44
C HIS A 98 -12.83 4.93 -11.95
N ALA A 99 -11.84 5.64 -12.50
CA ALA A 99 -11.77 5.89 -13.94
C ALA A 99 -11.65 4.58 -14.75
N LEU A 100 -10.87 3.62 -14.26
CA LEU A 100 -10.77 2.29 -14.84
C LEU A 100 -12.11 1.55 -14.80
N THR A 101 -12.83 1.62 -13.67
CA THR A 101 -14.16 1.03 -13.50
C THR A 101 -15.16 1.61 -14.49
N ASP A 102 -15.15 2.93 -14.68
CA ASP A 102 -16.04 3.61 -15.62
C ASP A 102 -15.76 3.18 -17.07
N ALA A 103 -14.48 3.04 -17.45
CA ALA A 103 -14.09 2.53 -18.76
C ALA A 103 -14.53 1.07 -18.96
N LEU A 104 -14.43 0.23 -17.92
CA LEU A 104 -14.92 -1.14 -17.94
C LEU A 104 -16.44 -1.23 -18.11
N GLU A 105 -17.19 -0.37 -17.42
CA GLU A 105 -18.64 -0.28 -17.55
C GLU A 105 -19.04 0.12 -18.98
N LYS A 106 -18.38 1.15 -19.53
CA LYS A 106 -18.59 1.56 -20.93
C LYS A 106 -18.38 0.41 -21.91
N ILE A 107 -17.27 -0.31 -21.80
CA ILE A 107 -16.91 -1.38 -22.75
C ILE A 107 -17.81 -2.61 -22.58
N TYR A 108 -17.95 -3.12 -21.36
CA TYR A 108 -18.53 -4.45 -21.12
C TYR A 108 -20.02 -4.41 -20.80
N VAL A 109 -20.53 -3.33 -20.20
CA VAL A 109 -21.96 -3.15 -19.88
C VAL A 109 -22.66 -2.38 -20.98
N ASN A 110 -22.12 -1.22 -21.37
CA ASN A 110 -22.75 -0.34 -22.37
C ASN A 110 -22.37 -0.67 -23.82
N GLN A 111 -21.40 -1.56 -24.04
CA GLN A 111 -20.91 -1.96 -25.37
C GLN A 111 -20.33 -0.79 -26.19
N GLU A 112 -19.77 0.21 -25.51
CA GLU A 112 -19.10 1.39 -26.06
C GLU A 112 -17.63 1.07 -26.37
N MET A 113 -17.39 0.44 -27.52
CA MET A 113 -16.06 -0.03 -27.92
C MET A 113 -15.07 1.11 -28.23
N ASP A 114 -15.53 2.35 -28.34
CA ASP A 114 -14.69 3.54 -28.42
C ASP A 114 -14.01 3.91 -27.09
N ALA A 115 -14.53 3.39 -25.96
CA ALA A 115 -13.91 3.56 -24.64
C ALA A 115 -12.67 2.68 -24.41
N VAL A 116 -12.27 1.83 -25.36
CA VAL A 116 -11.05 1.00 -25.25
C VAL A 116 -9.77 1.82 -25.07
N GLY A 117 -9.71 3.01 -25.68
CA GLY A 117 -8.60 3.95 -25.48
C GLY A 117 -8.53 4.44 -24.03
N GLU A 118 -9.67 4.88 -23.49
CA GLU A 118 -9.82 5.31 -22.10
C GLU A 118 -9.49 4.18 -21.12
N PHE A 119 -9.94 2.96 -21.39
CA PHE A 119 -9.56 1.77 -20.60
C PHE A 119 -8.05 1.57 -20.57
N THR A 120 -7.37 1.66 -21.71
CA THR A 120 -5.92 1.44 -21.78
C THR A 120 -5.17 2.50 -20.96
N GLU A 121 -5.55 3.77 -21.13
CA GLU A 121 -4.91 4.89 -20.41
C GLU A 121 -5.14 4.81 -18.89
N THR A 122 -6.37 4.52 -18.48
CA THR A 122 -6.74 4.43 -17.05
C THR A 122 -6.16 3.18 -16.40
N ASN A 123 -6.07 2.07 -17.12
CA ASN A 123 -5.41 0.84 -16.66
C ASN A 123 -3.92 1.08 -16.39
N ASP A 124 -3.22 1.73 -17.32
CA ASP A 124 -1.80 2.07 -17.15
C ASP A 124 -1.59 3.04 -15.97
N ALA A 125 -2.45 4.05 -15.83
CA ALA A 125 -2.40 4.99 -14.72
C ALA A 125 -2.62 4.30 -13.36
N PHE A 126 -3.63 3.42 -13.28
CA PHE A 126 -3.91 2.63 -12.07
C PHE A 126 -2.72 1.78 -11.66
N PHE A 127 -2.17 0.98 -12.59
CA PHE A 127 -1.03 0.12 -12.26
C PHE A 127 0.23 0.89 -11.90
N LYS A 128 0.44 2.06 -12.50
CA LYS A 128 1.55 2.94 -12.12
C LYS A 128 1.37 3.47 -10.69
N ALA A 129 0.21 4.02 -10.36
CA ALA A 129 -0.07 4.51 -9.00
C ALA A 129 0.04 3.38 -7.96
N TYR A 130 -0.45 2.19 -8.31
CA TYR A 130 -0.37 1.02 -7.44
C TYR A 130 1.07 0.53 -7.25
N GLN A 131 1.91 0.55 -8.29
CA GLN A 131 3.33 0.23 -8.16
C GLN A 131 4.07 1.26 -7.31
N GLU A 132 3.76 2.54 -7.44
CA GLU A 132 4.35 3.59 -6.59
C GLU A 132 3.98 3.38 -5.12
N LEU A 133 2.71 3.04 -4.83
CA LEU A 133 2.25 2.66 -3.50
C LEU A 133 3.03 1.44 -2.98
N LEU A 134 3.13 0.36 -3.75
CA LEU A 134 3.87 -0.84 -3.35
C LEU A 134 5.36 -0.58 -3.10
N ASN A 135 6.00 0.24 -3.92
CA ASN A 135 7.40 0.60 -3.73
C ASN A 135 7.56 1.32 -2.40
N LEU A 136 6.67 2.25 -2.08
CA LEU A 136 6.71 2.98 -0.80
C LEU A 136 6.49 2.04 0.40
N CYS A 137 5.59 1.07 0.25
CA CYS A 137 5.35 0.02 1.23
C CYS A 137 6.57 -0.90 1.45
N ASN A 138 7.36 -1.17 0.41
CA ASN A 138 8.55 -2.02 0.48
C ASN A 138 9.81 -1.25 0.92
N THR A 139 9.89 0.06 0.70
CA THR A 139 11.02 0.90 1.14
C THR A 139 10.92 1.35 2.59
N ALA A 140 9.85 0.97 3.30
CA ALA A 140 9.71 1.18 4.75
C ALA A 140 10.38 0.09 5.61
N GLU A 141 11.14 -0.80 4.96
CA GLU A 141 12.12 -1.70 5.60
C GLU A 141 13.37 -0.97 6.09
#